data_AF-A0A0S4TMU9-F1
#
_entry.id   AF-A0A0S4TMU9-F1
#
_cell.length_a   1.000
_cell.length_b   1.000
_cell.length_c   1.000
_cell.angle_alpha   90.00
_cell.angle_beta   90.00
_cell.angle_gamma   90.00
#
_symmetry.space_group_name_H-M   'P 1'
#
loop_
_entity.id
_entity.type
_entity.pdbx_description
1 polymer ?
#
loop_
_entity_poly.entity_id
_entity_poly.type
_entity_poly.pdbx_seq_one_letter_code
_entity_poly.pdbx_strand_id
1 'polypeptide(L)'
;MASTLAAPPADLTNERVAYARLLALGLQHVLVMYAGTVAVPLIVGSALHLPKGIVMFGMVAATGVRILGSIDFNRHRHNLFIVAIAIGFGTIPTLALTFFQYLPRWLEPATHSGIVLGTLVAVILNLYYNGMQPAEHAMRAAAATTHSAE
;
A
#
# COMPACT_ATOMS: atom_id res chain seq x y z
N MET A 1 32.95 -39.62 -37.68
CA MET A 1 33.95 -38.87 -36.89
C MET A 1 33.34 -37.52 -36.56
N ALA A 2 32.93 -37.34 -35.31
CA ALA A 2 32.10 -36.24 -34.85
C ALA A 2 32.88 -34.92 -34.85
N SER A 3 32.41 -33.95 -35.63
CA SER A 3 32.81 -32.55 -35.52
C SER A 3 32.25 -32.02 -34.20
N THR A 4 33.05 -32.09 -33.14
CA THR A 4 32.74 -31.48 -31.85
C THR A 4 32.65 -29.97 -32.03
N LEU A 5 31.43 -29.47 -32.10
CA LEU A 5 31.07 -28.06 -32.06
C LEU A 5 31.51 -27.53 -30.68
N ALA A 6 32.65 -26.84 -30.62
CA ALA A 6 33.11 -26.19 -29.40
C ALA A 6 32.07 -25.14 -28.99
N ALA A 7 31.41 -25.36 -27.85
CA ALA A 7 30.51 -24.38 -27.25
C ALA A 7 31.27 -23.07 -27.03
N PRO A 8 30.72 -21.91 -27.44
CA PRO A 8 31.41 -20.63 -27.30
C PRO A 8 31.72 -20.35 -25.83
N PRO A 9 32.92 -19.85 -25.47
CA PRO A 9 33.29 -19.57 -24.10
C PRO A 9 32.37 -18.49 -23.52
N ALA A 10 31.86 -18.72 -22.31
CA ALA A 10 30.99 -17.79 -21.59
C ALA A 10 31.71 -16.45 -21.37
N ASP A 11 31.33 -15.45 -22.15
CA ASP A 11 31.83 -14.08 -22.05
C ASP A 11 31.19 -13.38 -20.85
N LEU A 12 31.90 -13.38 -19.71
CA LEU A 12 31.51 -12.71 -18.46
C LEU A 12 31.27 -11.19 -18.64
N THR A 13 31.81 -10.61 -19.71
CA THR A 13 31.61 -9.19 -20.06
C THR A 13 30.18 -8.94 -20.54
N ASN A 14 29.60 -9.88 -21.29
CA ASN A 14 28.20 -9.81 -21.76
C ASN A 14 27.19 -10.01 -20.63
N GLU A 15 27.49 -10.84 -19.64
CA GLU A 15 26.65 -11.01 -18.44
C GLU A 15 26.57 -9.71 -17.62
N ARG A 16 27.70 -9.01 -17.44
CA ARG A 16 27.74 -7.70 -16.75
C ARG A 16 26.96 -6.63 -17.49
N VAL A 17 27.07 -6.57 -18.83
CA VAL A 17 26.31 -5.64 -19.67
C VAL A 17 24.82 -5.99 -19.68
N ALA A 18 24.47 -7.28 -19.71
CA ALA A 18 23.09 -7.74 -19.60
C ALA A 18 22.47 -7.38 -18.23
N TYR A 19 23.21 -7.56 -17.13
CA TYR A 19 22.76 -7.17 -15.79
C TYR A 19 22.57 -5.66 -15.69
N ALA A 20 23.52 -4.86 -16.18
CA ALA A 20 23.42 -3.40 -16.21
C ALA A 20 22.21 -2.93 -17.06
N ARG A 21 21.93 -3.63 -18.16
CA ARG A 21 20.80 -3.33 -19.05
C ARG A 21 19.47 -3.69 -18.39
N LEU A 22 19.37 -4.82 -17.71
CA LEU A 22 18.18 -5.18 -16.90
C LEU A 22 17.95 -4.19 -15.77
N LEU A 23 19.01 -3.75 -15.09
CA LEU A 23 18.95 -2.73 -14.05
C LEU A 23 18.46 -1.39 -14.62
N ALA A 24 19.00 -0.97 -15.75
CA ALA A 24 18.56 0.25 -16.45
C ALA A 24 17.10 0.14 -16.92
N LEU A 25 16.69 -1.04 -17.43
CA LEU A 25 15.32 -1.33 -17.83
C LEU A 25 14.34 -1.32 -16.66
N GLY A 26 14.73 -1.86 -15.51
CA GLY A 26 13.94 -1.78 -14.28
C GLY A 26 13.85 -0.34 -13.77
N LEU A 27 14.98 0.38 -13.78
CA LEU A 27 15.03 1.76 -13.30
C LEU A 27 14.15 2.69 -14.15
N GLN A 28 14.22 2.60 -15.48
CA GLN A 28 13.34 3.39 -16.34
C GLN A 28 11.86 3.05 -16.11
N HIS A 29 11.52 1.79 -15.83
CA HIS A 29 10.12 1.39 -15.60
C HIS A 29 9.56 2.02 -14.31
N VAL A 30 10.34 2.00 -13.23
CA VAL A 30 9.98 2.65 -11.96
C VAL A 30 9.89 4.17 -12.11
N LEU A 31 10.85 4.78 -12.82
CA LEU A 31 10.85 6.23 -13.06
C LEU A 31 9.62 6.67 -13.87
N VAL A 32 9.27 5.93 -14.92
CA VAL A 32 8.07 6.22 -15.74
C VAL A 32 6.79 6.02 -14.92
N MET A 33 6.71 4.96 -14.11
CA MET A 33 5.55 4.69 -13.26
C MET A 33 5.37 5.76 -12.17
N TYR A 34 6.46 6.18 -11.54
CA TYR A 34 6.45 7.26 -10.55
C TYR A 34 6.06 8.60 -11.19
N ALA A 35 6.62 8.93 -12.36
CA ALA A 35 6.26 10.12 -13.11
C ALA A 35 4.77 10.11 -13.48
N GLY A 36 4.22 9.02 -13.98
CA GLY A 36 2.80 8.94 -14.34
C GLY A 36 1.86 9.07 -13.13
N THR A 37 2.17 8.40 -12.02
CA THR A 37 1.29 8.34 -10.84
C THR A 37 1.33 9.62 -10.00
N VAL A 38 2.49 10.30 -9.92
CA VAL A 38 2.67 11.50 -9.08
C VAL A 38 2.55 12.80 -9.89
N ALA A 39 3.02 12.83 -11.15
CA ALA A 39 2.96 14.06 -11.93
C ALA A 39 1.53 14.44 -12.31
N VAL A 40 0.66 13.48 -12.65
CA VAL A 40 -0.73 13.78 -13.07
C VAL A 40 -1.50 14.54 -11.98
N PRO A 41 -1.58 14.07 -10.72
CA PRO A 41 -2.24 14.82 -9.64
C PRO A 41 -1.59 16.18 -9.35
N LEU A 42 -0.26 16.28 -9.43
CA LEU A 42 0.45 17.54 -9.19
C LEU A 42 0.22 18.57 -10.30
N ILE A 43 0.19 18.15 -11.56
CA ILE A 43 -0.09 19.02 -12.71
C ILE A 43 -1.53 19.53 -12.62
N VAL A 44 -2.51 18.64 -12.37
CA VAL A 44 -3.92 19.02 -12.22
C VAL A 44 -4.10 19.95 -11.01
N GLY A 45 -3.49 19.60 -9.87
CA GLY A 45 -3.53 20.43 -8.66
C GLY A 45 -2.91 21.81 -8.87
N SER A 46 -1.79 21.90 -9.60
CA SER A 46 -1.13 23.17 -9.93
C SER A 46 -1.96 24.00 -10.92
N ALA A 47 -2.60 23.37 -11.91
CA ALA A 47 -3.49 24.04 -12.86
C ALA A 47 -4.72 24.66 -12.17
N LEU A 48 -5.20 24.02 -11.09
CA LEU A 48 -6.31 24.49 -10.27
C LEU A 48 -5.87 25.50 -9.18
N HIS A 49 -4.59 25.92 -9.15
CA HIS A 49 -4.02 26.78 -8.11
C HIS A 49 -4.22 26.26 -6.67
N LEU A 50 -4.34 24.94 -6.50
CA LEU A 50 -4.53 24.33 -5.19
C LEU A 50 -3.20 24.30 -4.41
N PRO A 51 -3.25 24.49 -3.07
CA PRO A 51 -2.11 24.23 -2.21
C PRO A 51 -1.61 22.79 -2.40
N LYS A 52 -0.30 22.62 -2.58
CA LYS A 52 0.35 21.30 -2.75
C LYS A 52 -0.03 20.31 -1.64
N GLY A 53 -0.19 20.80 -0.41
CA GLY A 53 -0.60 20.00 0.74
C GLY A 53 -1.98 19.34 0.58
N ILE A 54 -2.95 20.05 -0.02
CA ILE A 54 -4.29 19.51 -0.25
C ILE A 54 -4.25 18.40 -1.30
N VAL A 55 -3.47 18.60 -2.37
CA VAL A 55 -3.28 17.61 -3.43
C VAL A 55 -2.62 16.34 -2.89
N MET A 56 -1.56 16.49 -2.09
CA MET A 56 -0.88 15.36 -1.46
C MET A 56 -1.77 14.62 -0.47
N PHE A 57 -2.50 15.34 0.38
CA PHE A 57 -3.43 14.74 1.34
C PHE A 57 -4.57 14.01 0.63
N GLY A 58 -5.12 14.60 -0.45
CA GLY A 58 -6.14 13.98 -1.29
C GLY A 58 -5.66 12.68 -1.94
N MET A 59 -4.42 12.65 -2.45
CA MET A 59 -3.83 11.43 -3.01
C MET A 59 -3.62 10.33 -1.97
N VAL A 60 -3.19 10.69 -0.76
CA VAL A 60 -3.07 9.74 0.36
C VAL A 60 -4.45 9.17 0.72
N ALA A 61 -5.47 10.03 0.83
CA ALA A 61 -6.85 9.60 1.10
C ALA A 61 -7.39 8.67 -0.02
N ALA A 62 -7.19 9.03 -1.28
CA ALA A 62 -7.61 8.22 -2.43
C ALA A 62 -6.92 6.85 -2.45
N THR A 63 -5.63 6.79 -2.11
CA THR A 63 -4.89 5.54 -1.96
C THR A 63 -5.48 4.69 -0.84
N GLY A 64 -5.84 5.30 0.29
CA GLY A 64 -6.56 4.64 1.38
C GLY A 64 -7.88 4.02 0.93
N VAL A 65 -8.71 4.77 0.21
CA VAL A 65 -9.98 4.28 -0.35
C VAL A 65 -9.75 3.15 -1.37
N ARG A 66 -8.71 3.25 -2.19
CA ARG A 66 -8.34 2.18 -3.16
C ARG A 66 -7.96 0.89 -2.46
N ILE A 67 -7.14 0.95 -1.41
CA ILE A 67 -6.78 -0.22 -0.59
C ILE A 67 -8.06 -0.83 -0.04
N LEU A 68 -8.95 0.00 0.49
CA LEU A 68 -10.24 -0.41 1.00
C LEU A 68 -11.12 -1.08 -0.08
N GLY A 69 -11.11 -0.58 -1.31
CA GLY A 69 -11.85 -1.17 -2.43
C GLY A 69 -11.29 -2.51 -2.92
N SER A 70 -10.05 -2.87 -2.55
CA SER A 70 -9.47 -4.17 -2.87
C SER A 70 -9.93 -5.31 -1.93
N ILE A 71 -10.64 -4.98 -0.85
CA ILE A 71 -11.06 -5.98 0.14
C ILE A 71 -12.45 -6.55 -0.20
N ASP A 72 -12.63 -7.85 0.03
CA ASP A 72 -13.92 -8.52 -0.22
C ASP A 72 -14.94 -8.25 0.90
N PHE A 73 -15.77 -7.23 0.72
CA PHE A 73 -16.87 -6.91 1.65
C PHE A 73 -18.06 -7.86 1.59
N ASN A 74 -18.28 -8.50 0.43
CA ASN A 74 -19.47 -9.34 0.22
C ASN A 74 -19.32 -10.72 0.88
N ARG A 75 -18.10 -11.28 0.83
CA ARG A 75 -17.79 -12.60 1.38
C ARG A 75 -17.58 -12.57 2.89
N HIS A 76 -16.99 -11.49 3.41
CA HIS A 76 -16.75 -11.29 4.83
C HIS A 76 -17.37 -9.98 5.31
N ARG A 77 -18.67 -10.02 5.66
CA ARG A 77 -19.42 -8.85 6.18
C ARG A 77 -18.74 -8.17 7.38
N HIS A 78 -17.93 -8.89 8.15
CA HIS A 78 -17.13 -8.34 9.25
C HIS A 78 -16.14 -7.26 8.80
N ASN A 79 -15.61 -7.34 7.57
CA ASN A 79 -14.68 -6.33 7.04
C ASN A 79 -15.32 -4.94 6.99
N LEU A 80 -16.62 -4.86 6.66
CA LEU A 80 -17.34 -3.59 6.66
C LEU A 80 -17.47 -3.00 8.08
N PHE A 81 -17.73 -3.86 9.08
CA PHE A 81 -17.84 -3.42 10.48
C PHE A 81 -16.49 -2.94 11.03
N ILE A 82 -15.39 -3.65 10.73
CA ILE A 82 -14.03 -3.24 11.11
C ILE A 82 -13.76 -1.82 10.62
N VAL A 83 -14.04 -1.56 9.34
CA VAL A 83 -13.81 -0.26 8.71
C VAL A 83 -14.71 0.82 9.29
N ALA A 84 -16.01 0.56 9.40
CA ALA A 84 -16.99 1.54 9.90
C ALA A 84 -16.66 1.98 11.34
N ILE A 85 -16.33 1.01 12.21
CA ILE A 85 -16.02 1.29 13.61
C ILE A 85 -14.66 2.00 13.72
N ALA A 86 -13.64 1.58 12.95
CA ALA A 86 -12.34 2.22 12.94
C ALA A 86 -12.38 3.68 12.48
N ILE A 87 -13.14 3.99 11.43
CA ILE A 87 -13.34 5.37 10.95
C ILE A 87 -14.11 6.19 11.99
N GLY A 88 -15.16 5.60 12.59
CA GLY A 88 -15.93 6.23 13.67
C GLY A 88 -15.01 6.64 14.83
N PHE A 89 -14.23 5.70 15.37
CA PHE A 89 -13.29 6.00 16.45
C PHE A 89 -12.15 6.93 16.03
N GLY A 90 -11.60 6.75 14.83
CA GLY A 90 -10.49 7.57 14.35
C GLY A 90 -10.84 9.03 14.08
N THR A 91 -12.12 9.35 13.89
CA THR A 91 -12.61 10.74 13.73
C THR A 91 -12.97 11.41 15.05
N ILE A 92 -13.03 10.67 16.17
CA ILE A 92 -13.39 11.22 17.49
C ILE A 92 -12.50 12.40 17.88
N PRO A 93 -11.15 12.35 17.76
CA PRO A 93 -10.35 13.49 18.18
C PRO A 93 -10.57 14.77 17.40
N THR A 94 -11.02 14.65 16.15
CA THR A 94 -11.30 15.79 15.28
C THR A 94 -12.70 16.34 15.49
N LEU A 95 -13.70 15.47 15.76
CA LEU A 95 -15.11 15.85 15.86
C LEU A 95 -15.58 16.13 17.29
N ALA A 96 -14.98 15.48 18.28
CA ALA A 96 -15.38 15.53 19.68
C ALA A 96 -14.31 16.24 20.52
N LEU A 97 -14.04 17.51 20.20
CA LEU A 97 -13.02 18.36 20.84
C LEU A 97 -13.18 18.48 22.38
N THR A 98 -14.37 18.19 22.90
CA THR A 98 -14.73 18.23 24.33
C THR A 98 -14.66 16.86 25.03
N PHE A 99 -14.57 15.75 24.28
CA PHE A 99 -14.59 14.39 24.84
C PHE A 99 -13.36 14.07 25.70
N PHE A 100 -12.25 14.76 25.45
CA PHE A 100 -10.99 14.57 26.19
C PHE A 100 -10.95 15.21 27.58
N GLN A 101 -11.95 16.03 27.93
CA GLN A 101 -12.03 16.65 29.25
C GLN A 101 -12.38 15.64 30.36
N TYR A 102 -12.98 14.50 29.97
CA TYR A 102 -13.39 13.43 30.89
C TYR A 102 -12.40 12.26 30.94
N LEU A 103 -11.26 12.37 30.25
CA LEU A 103 -10.30 11.28 30.08
C LEU A 103 -9.06 11.42 31.00
N PRO A 104 -8.60 10.34 31.66
CA PRO A 104 -7.44 10.35 32.56
C PRO A 104 -6.13 10.60 31.80
N ARG A 105 -5.16 11.26 32.47
CA ARG A 105 -3.91 11.78 31.88
C ARG A 105 -3.04 10.73 31.17
N TRP A 106 -3.22 9.43 31.43
CA TRP A 106 -2.49 8.37 30.74
C TRP A 106 -2.95 8.11 29.29
N LEU A 107 -4.10 8.67 28.87
CA LEU A 107 -4.63 8.54 27.51
C LEU A 107 -4.14 9.66 26.57
N GLU A 108 -3.35 10.62 27.05
CA GLU A 108 -2.82 11.78 26.29
C GLU A 108 -2.19 11.41 24.92
N PRO A 109 -1.33 10.38 24.81
CA PRO A 109 -0.68 10.06 23.55
C PRO A 109 -1.65 9.53 22.48
N ALA A 110 -2.68 8.78 22.90
CA ALA A 110 -3.69 8.21 22.01
C ALA A 110 -4.80 9.24 21.66
N THR A 111 -4.99 10.25 22.51
CA THR A 111 -6.03 11.27 22.34
C THR A 111 -5.63 12.40 21.40
N HIS A 112 -4.33 12.64 21.18
CA HIS A 112 -3.85 13.63 20.21
C HIS A 112 -3.86 13.19 18.75
N SER A 113 -3.96 11.88 18.45
CA SER A 113 -3.92 11.38 17.07
C SER A 113 -5.08 10.43 16.76
N GLY A 114 -6.10 10.97 16.08
CA GLY A 114 -7.23 10.18 15.58
C GLY A 114 -6.83 9.05 14.64
N ILE A 115 -5.72 9.20 13.94
CA ILE A 115 -5.17 8.14 13.08
C ILE A 115 -4.75 6.94 13.95
N VAL A 116 -4.03 7.17 15.05
CA VAL A 116 -3.55 6.10 15.94
C VAL A 116 -4.73 5.36 16.58
N LEU A 117 -5.73 6.10 17.06
CA LEU A 117 -6.93 5.50 17.67
C LEU A 117 -7.70 4.64 16.66
N GLY A 118 -7.92 5.16 15.45
CA GLY A 118 -8.58 4.42 14.36
C GLY A 118 -7.81 3.17 13.95
N THR A 119 -6.47 3.26 13.82
CA THR A 119 -5.61 2.12 13.49
C THR A 119 -5.63 1.06 14.60
N LEU A 120 -5.55 1.46 15.87
CA LEU A 120 -5.60 0.53 17.00
C LEU A 120 -6.91 -0.25 17.01
N VAL A 121 -8.04 0.47 16.87
CA VAL A 121 -9.37 -0.14 16.79
C VAL A 121 -9.46 -1.09 15.59
N ALA A 122 -9.01 -0.66 14.40
CA ALA A 122 -9.00 -1.50 13.20
C ALA A 122 -8.19 -2.80 13.39
N VAL A 123 -7.01 -2.72 13.99
CA VAL A 123 -6.13 -3.88 14.22
C VAL A 123 -6.77 -4.86 15.21
N ILE A 124 -7.28 -4.36 16.34
CA ILE A 124 -7.93 -5.19 17.36
C ILE A 124 -9.15 -5.90 16.76
N LEU A 125 -9.98 -5.18 16.01
CA LEU A 125 -11.19 -5.74 15.41
C LEU A 125 -10.88 -6.70 14.26
N ASN A 126 -9.86 -6.41 13.45
CA ASN A 126 -9.39 -7.31 12.40
C ASN A 126 -8.87 -8.62 13.00
N LEU A 127 -8.13 -8.57 14.11
CA LEU A 127 -7.69 -9.76 14.83
C LEU A 127 -8.87 -10.54 15.41
N TYR A 128 -9.85 -9.86 16.01
CA TYR A 128 -11.01 -10.49 16.63
C TYR A 128 -11.92 -11.18 15.61
N TYR A 129 -12.25 -10.52 14.49
CA TYR A 129 -13.21 -11.03 13.52
C TYR A 129 -12.60 -11.90 12.42
N ASN A 130 -11.37 -11.60 11.99
CA ASN A 130 -10.75 -12.26 10.84
C ASN A 130 -9.70 -13.30 11.26
N GLY A 131 -9.27 -13.29 12.53
CA GLY A 131 -8.22 -14.16 13.05
C GLY A 131 -6.87 -13.93 12.36
N MET A 132 -5.81 -14.63 12.82
CA MET A 132 -4.58 -14.72 12.04
C MET A 132 -4.83 -15.67 10.87
N GLN A 133 -5.40 -15.16 9.77
CA GLN A 133 -5.46 -15.95 8.53
C GLN A 133 -4.02 -16.39 8.19
N PRO A 134 -3.76 -17.70 8.05
CA PRO A 134 -2.41 -18.20 7.87
C PRO A 134 -1.80 -17.59 6.61
N ALA A 135 -0.58 -17.06 6.75
CA ALA A 135 0.26 -16.54 5.67
C ALA A 135 0.40 -17.52 4.48
N GLU A 136 0.01 -18.78 4.66
CA GLU A 136 -0.05 -19.83 3.66
C GLU A 136 -1.00 -19.52 2.48
N HIS A 137 -2.11 -18.80 2.71
CA HIS A 137 -3.00 -18.38 1.63
C HIS A 137 -2.42 -17.19 0.83
N ALA A 138 -1.71 -16.29 1.48
CA ALA A 138 -0.99 -15.21 0.82
C ALA A 138 0.18 -15.74 -0.04
N MET A 139 0.88 -16.78 0.45
CA MET A 139 1.97 -17.42 -0.28
C MET A 139 1.49 -18.28 -1.45
N ARG A 140 0.37 -19.01 -1.30
CA ARG A 140 -0.26 -19.77 -2.41
C ARG A 140 -0.85 -18.86 -3.49
N ALA A 141 -1.40 -17.70 -3.13
CA ALA A 141 -1.87 -16.70 -4.09
C ALA A 141 -0.71 -16.04 -4.86
N ALA A 142 0.41 -15.75 -4.19
CA ALA A 142 1.63 -15.23 -4.83
C ALA A 142 2.32 -16.26 -5.75
N ALA A 143 2.27 -17.55 -5.40
CA ALA A 143 2.76 -18.63 -6.26
C ALA A 143 1.93 -18.77 -7.55
N ALA A 144 0.61 -18.53 -7.49
CA ALA A 144 -0.27 -18.63 -8.66
C ALA A 144 -0.05 -17.52 -9.70
N THR A 145 0.32 -16.31 -9.28
CA THR A 145 0.59 -15.18 -10.21
C THR A 145 1.94 -15.27 -10.92
N THR A 146 2.84 -16.16 -10.47
CA THR A 146 4.16 -16.35 -11.07
C THR A 146 4.10 -17.25 -12.32
N HIS A 147 3.04 -18.05 -12.48
CA HIS A 147 2.83 -18.94 -13.63
C HIS A 147 2.01 -18.33 -14.79
N SER A 148 1.54 -17.09 -14.67
CA SER A 148 0.77 -16.41 -15.74
C SER A 148 1.61 -15.48 -16.63
N ALA A 149 2.94 -15.51 -16.49
CA ALA A 149 3.86 -14.62 -17.20
C ALA A 149 4.71 -15.34 -18.27
N GLU A 150 4.36 -16.56 -18.66
CA GLU A 150 4.87 -17.23 -19.87
C GLU A 150 3.86 -17.16 -21.01
#